data_AF-R7NIT9-F1
#
_entry.id   AF-R7NIT9-F1
#
_cell.length_a   1.000
_cell.length_b   1.000
_cell.length_c   1.000
_cell.angle_alpha   90.00
_cell.angle_beta   90.00
_cell.angle_gamma   90.00
#
_symmetry.space_group_name_H-M   'P 1'
#
loop_
_entity.id
_entity.type
_entity.pdbx_description
1 polymer ?
#
loop_
_entity_poly.entity_id
_entity_poly.type
_entity_poly.pdbx_seq_one_letter_code
_entity_poly.pdbx_strand_id
1 'polypeptide(L)'
;MKKNIALLLSIITLFLSLFFLRVNITKPKNTLGGEKIEEAIYQYDLKTENLTVNGIVEKGSTIYYLLMDIVDDVKDIYNYKLKKLDINTNQVTAINTIENTNSYCTLTEKEINCQTSTQFETYDFDLKKTFEYTSKVENLNANYLPYKDIYIKIDDQDIYLLRNEEKLYRTINSAKELIYEDYVVTSNNTILVLRDKEDYYYLYDINRNFLWNSGKQSYFKYKNGVFFNDGVIYEIHNLEEDYITSFTNPTKETYFYTGTLNEDNNNFYLYNPIDHILYIEDMENKTIKKLDVNLLSEDNPIAKLIVTEKYLYVYILQDQDNFFVINLEDLNLSTIDIEDYNNKLTKKINEQRNNIKETYQVNVKIKEEANIEFPDFSAKTLLNEEVISDSLYKIEDILSKYNEKFFESFYNNGFSGLNIYLTGELTPNDYETQVSNPAAYSLNYNGEYMIVIDIEQPNIEELLCHELLHNMEFLLNNQNIYPFKEWKNYNPSGFLYNNSYTKKQSYDYTLNEEDKNDVYFIDSYSYTYETEDRARVFERICSCEENSIINNYPNLYKKGLYLKEEIIKYFPSLVNTNLFSSLNDDKD
;
A
#
# COMPACT_ATOMS: atom_id res chain seq x y z
N MET A 1 40.31 -57.95 36.64
CA MET A 1 40.42 -57.14 35.40
C MET A 1 39.33 -57.43 34.36
N LYS A 2 39.06 -58.68 33.96
CA LYS A 2 38.08 -58.98 32.87
C LYS A 2 36.64 -58.49 33.11
N LYS A 3 36.13 -58.55 34.36
CA LYS A 3 34.76 -58.07 34.68
C LYS A 3 34.58 -56.55 34.55
N ASN A 4 35.60 -55.76 34.89
CA ASN A 4 35.51 -54.29 34.83
C ASN A 4 35.61 -53.77 33.39
N ILE A 5 36.34 -54.49 32.52
CA ILE A 5 36.43 -54.17 31.09
C ILE A 5 35.08 -54.46 30.39
N ALA A 6 34.41 -55.56 30.74
CA ALA A 6 33.10 -55.88 30.19
C ALA A 6 32.05 -54.83 30.58
N LEU A 7 32.05 -54.37 31.83
CA LEU A 7 31.13 -53.33 32.30
C LEU A 7 31.38 -51.98 31.59
N LEU A 8 32.65 -51.60 31.41
CA LEU A 8 33.02 -50.37 30.70
C LEU A 8 32.61 -50.42 29.23
N LEU A 9 32.81 -51.55 28.56
CA LEU A 9 32.36 -51.77 27.19
C LEU A 9 30.83 -51.69 27.09
N SER A 10 30.08 -52.30 28.00
CA SER A 10 28.61 -52.20 28.02
C SER A 10 28.12 -50.77 28.17
N ILE A 11 28.76 -49.96 29.03
CA ILE A 11 28.41 -48.55 29.23
C ILE A 11 28.73 -47.73 27.97
N ILE A 12 29.88 -47.95 27.34
CA ILE A 12 30.26 -47.29 26.08
C ILE A 12 29.29 -47.65 24.96
N THR A 13 28.87 -48.92 24.89
CA THR A 13 27.90 -49.40 23.89
C THR A 13 26.52 -48.77 24.13
N LEU A 14 26.10 -48.63 25.39
CA LEU A 14 24.85 -47.95 25.75
C LEU A 14 24.91 -46.46 25.39
N PHE A 15 26.02 -45.78 25.68
CA PHE A 15 26.22 -44.38 25.30
C PHE A 15 26.26 -44.19 23.78
N LEU A 16 26.94 -45.07 23.05
CA LEU A 16 26.92 -45.06 21.58
C LEU A 16 25.51 -45.33 21.06
N SER A 17 24.76 -46.28 21.63
CA SER A 17 23.38 -46.56 21.21
C SER A 17 22.45 -45.38 21.47
N LEU A 18 22.61 -44.68 22.60
CA LEU A 18 21.86 -43.46 22.92
C LEU A 18 22.28 -42.28 22.04
N PHE A 19 23.58 -42.17 21.72
CA PHE A 19 24.11 -41.16 20.80
C PHE A 19 23.61 -41.40 19.36
N PHE A 20 23.61 -42.65 18.90
CA PHE A 20 23.04 -43.03 17.59
C PHE A 20 21.51 -42.93 17.57
N LEU A 21 20.81 -43.19 18.68
CA LEU A 21 19.37 -42.88 18.79
C LEU A 21 19.11 -41.37 18.72
N ARG A 22 19.98 -40.54 19.31
CA ARG A 22 19.87 -39.08 19.23
C ARG A 22 20.24 -38.52 17.85
N VAL A 23 21.17 -39.16 17.14
CA VAL A 23 21.65 -38.74 15.81
C VAL A 23 20.76 -39.28 14.67
N ASN A 24 20.02 -40.38 14.88
CA ASN A 24 19.08 -40.93 13.89
C ASN A 24 17.60 -40.59 14.12
N ILE A 25 17.28 -39.69 15.06
CA ILE A 25 16.05 -38.91 14.90
C ILE A 25 16.38 -37.88 13.80
N THR A 26 16.40 -38.36 12.55
CA THR A 26 16.02 -37.51 11.45
C THR A 26 14.65 -36.99 11.84
N LYS A 27 14.55 -35.69 12.20
CA LYS A 27 13.25 -35.04 12.25
C LYS A 27 12.57 -35.46 10.94
N PRO A 28 11.38 -36.09 10.96
CA PRO A 28 10.68 -36.36 9.72
C PRO A 28 10.67 -35.04 8.97
N LYS A 29 11.22 -35.03 7.75
CA LYS A 29 11.10 -33.87 6.87
C LYS A 29 9.60 -33.60 6.83
N ASN A 30 9.15 -32.48 7.40
CA ASN A 30 7.76 -32.08 7.31
C ASN A 30 7.51 -31.85 5.82
N THR A 31 7.03 -32.86 5.11
CA THR A 31 6.72 -32.74 3.70
C THR A 31 5.36 -32.09 3.62
N LEU A 32 5.34 -30.82 3.22
CA LEU A 32 4.14 -30.13 2.79
C LEU A 32 3.55 -30.89 1.58
N GLY A 33 2.24 -31.09 1.59
CA GLY A 33 1.51 -31.88 0.59
C GLY A 33 0.97 -31.07 -0.59
N GLY A 34 1.06 -29.74 -0.51
CA GLY A 34 0.65 -28.83 -1.58
C GLY A 34 1.51 -28.95 -2.84
N GLU A 35 1.05 -28.33 -3.92
CA GLU A 35 1.82 -28.22 -5.15
C GLU A 35 3.01 -27.29 -4.93
N LYS A 36 4.22 -27.78 -5.12
CA LYS A 36 5.42 -26.97 -4.97
C LYS A 36 5.61 -26.10 -6.21
N ILE A 37 5.41 -24.79 -6.05
CA ILE A 37 5.58 -23.81 -7.13
C ILE A 37 6.99 -23.21 -7.16
N GLU A 38 7.62 -23.06 -6.00
CA GLU A 38 9.01 -22.58 -5.87
C GLU A 38 9.73 -23.26 -4.70
N GLU A 39 11.03 -23.02 -4.53
CA GLU A 39 11.74 -23.40 -3.31
C GLU A 39 11.04 -22.80 -2.08
N ALA A 40 10.70 -23.65 -1.12
CA ALA A 40 9.92 -23.32 0.08
C ALA A 40 8.45 -22.88 -0.11
N ILE A 41 7.93 -22.66 -1.33
CA ILE A 41 6.56 -22.18 -1.56
C ILE A 41 5.66 -23.29 -2.12
N TYR A 42 4.51 -23.47 -1.48
CA TYR A 42 3.53 -24.52 -1.81
C TYR A 42 2.12 -23.94 -1.95
N GLN A 43 1.45 -24.26 -3.05
CA GLN A 43 0.07 -23.89 -3.32
C GLN A 43 -0.89 -24.99 -2.87
N TYR A 44 -2.04 -24.57 -2.35
CA TYR A 44 -3.13 -25.46 -1.93
C TYR A 44 -4.46 -25.00 -2.53
N ASP A 45 -5.22 -25.96 -3.04
CA ASP A 45 -6.58 -25.78 -3.52
C ASP A 45 -7.56 -26.15 -2.40
N LEU A 46 -8.38 -25.18 -1.98
CA LEU A 46 -9.40 -25.34 -0.95
C LEU A 46 -10.59 -26.19 -1.43
N LYS A 47 -10.70 -26.50 -2.72
CA LYS A 47 -11.81 -27.26 -3.31
C LYS A 47 -13.14 -26.65 -2.89
N THR A 48 -13.30 -25.38 -3.21
CA THR A 48 -14.45 -24.55 -2.84
C THR A 48 -15.75 -25.05 -3.48
N GLU A 49 -15.67 -25.74 -4.62
CA GLU A 49 -16.83 -26.13 -5.43
C GLU A 49 -17.59 -24.91 -6.00
N ASN A 50 -16.86 -23.83 -6.35
CA ASN A 50 -17.41 -22.52 -6.76
C ASN A 50 -18.27 -21.84 -5.69
N LEU A 51 -18.04 -22.16 -4.42
CA LEU A 51 -18.72 -21.55 -3.27
C LEU A 51 -17.86 -20.43 -2.69
N THR A 52 -18.50 -19.45 -2.07
CA THR A 52 -17.81 -18.32 -1.45
C THR A 52 -17.14 -18.74 -0.16
N VAL A 53 -15.87 -18.40 0.04
CA VAL A 53 -15.17 -18.63 1.31
C VAL A 53 -15.53 -17.53 2.31
N ASN A 54 -16.13 -17.91 3.43
CA ASN A 54 -16.58 -17.00 4.49
C ASN A 54 -15.78 -17.19 5.79
N GLY A 55 -14.46 -17.13 5.65
CA GLY A 55 -13.50 -17.20 6.74
C GLY A 55 -12.59 -18.43 6.68
N ILE A 56 -11.34 -18.23 7.09
CA ILE A 56 -10.27 -19.24 7.13
C ILE A 56 -9.50 -19.09 8.43
N VAL A 57 -9.18 -20.21 9.08
CA VAL A 57 -8.44 -20.28 10.32
C VAL A 57 -7.46 -21.46 10.31
N GLU A 58 -6.22 -21.19 10.63
CA GLU A 58 -5.17 -22.16 10.84
C GLU A 58 -5.12 -22.68 12.29
N LYS A 59 -4.96 -23.98 12.46
CA LYS A 59 -4.72 -24.64 13.76
C LYS A 59 -3.64 -25.71 13.58
N GLY A 60 -2.40 -25.31 13.83
CA GLY A 60 -1.24 -26.18 13.62
C GLY A 60 -1.04 -26.47 12.13
N SER A 61 -1.15 -27.74 11.74
CA SER A 61 -1.08 -28.19 10.33
C SER A 61 -2.43 -28.32 9.64
N THR A 62 -3.51 -27.88 10.29
CA THR A 62 -4.87 -27.97 9.75
C THR A 62 -5.42 -26.59 9.46
N ILE A 63 -5.94 -26.38 8.26
CA ILE A 63 -6.69 -25.18 7.87
C ILE A 63 -8.17 -25.50 7.90
N TYR A 64 -8.95 -24.73 8.64
CA TYR A 64 -10.41 -24.77 8.64
C TYR A 64 -10.93 -23.61 7.80
N TYR A 65 -11.96 -23.86 7.01
CA TYR A 65 -12.56 -22.85 6.16
C TYR A 65 -14.04 -23.13 5.98
N LEU A 66 -14.83 -22.05 5.94
CA LEU A 66 -16.28 -22.09 5.83
C LEU A 66 -16.67 -21.69 4.42
N LEU A 67 -17.45 -22.53 3.75
CA LEU A 67 -17.98 -22.26 2.41
C LEU A 67 -19.44 -21.87 2.51
N MET A 68 -19.85 -20.83 1.78
CA MET A 68 -21.20 -20.31 1.70
C MET A 68 -21.79 -20.59 0.31
N ASP A 69 -23.01 -21.11 0.30
CA ASP A 69 -23.82 -21.37 -0.88
C ASP A 69 -25.10 -20.54 -0.79
N ILE A 70 -25.36 -19.69 -1.79
CA ILE A 70 -26.53 -18.81 -1.83
C ILE A 70 -27.70 -19.58 -2.45
N VAL A 71 -28.67 -19.94 -1.62
CA VAL A 71 -29.84 -20.73 -2.04
C VAL A 71 -30.94 -19.82 -2.58
N ASP A 72 -31.21 -18.71 -1.89
CA ASP A 72 -32.19 -17.70 -2.30
C ASP A 72 -31.73 -16.32 -1.81
N ASP A 73 -31.08 -15.58 -2.72
CA ASP A 73 -30.52 -14.26 -2.46
C ASP A 73 -31.57 -13.21 -2.03
N VAL A 74 -32.82 -13.35 -2.49
CA VAL A 74 -33.89 -12.39 -2.17
C VAL A 74 -34.43 -12.60 -0.75
N LYS A 75 -34.29 -13.82 -0.22
CA LYS A 75 -34.74 -14.19 1.12
C LYS A 75 -33.59 -14.37 2.11
N ASP A 76 -32.37 -14.03 1.69
CA ASP A 76 -31.13 -14.23 2.44
C ASP A 76 -30.98 -15.68 2.94
N ILE A 77 -31.31 -16.67 2.10
CA ILE A 77 -31.20 -18.09 2.49
C ILE A 77 -29.88 -18.66 2.00
N TYR A 78 -29.09 -19.19 2.94
CA TYR A 78 -27.75 -19.72 2.69
C TYR A 78 -27.59 -21.14 3.24
N ASN A 79 -26.66 -21.89 2.64
CA ASN A 79 -26.06 -23.08 3.27
C ASN A 79 -24.59 -22.79 3.60
N TYR A 80 -24.12 -23.30 4.73
CA TYR A 80 -22.71 -23.20 5.12
C TYR A 80 -22.08 -24.58 5.31
N LYS A 81 -20.97 -24.85 4.62
CA LYS A 81 -20.22 -26.12 4.73
C LYS A 81 -18.88 -25.85 5.40
N LEU A 82 -18.62 -26.47 6.54
CA LEU A 82 -17.32 -26.40 7.20
C LEU A 82 -16.43 -27.54 6.68
N LYS A 83 -15.24 -27.19 6.20
CA LYS A 83 -14.22 -28.13 5.76
C LYS A 83 -12.91 -27.90 6.52
N LYS A 84 -12.05 -28.91 6.48
CA LYS A 84 -10.66 -28.79 6.90
C LYS A 84 -9.71 -29.40 5.88
N LEU A 85 -8.54 -28.79 5.74
CA LEU A 85 -7.43 -29.24 4.92
C LEU A 85 -6.22 -29.51 5.82
N ASP A 86 -5.58 -30.67 5.70
CA ASP A 86 -4.29 -30.94 6.34
C ASP A 86 -3.16 -30.59 5.37
N ILE A 87 -2.30 -29.64 5.74
CA ILE A 87 -1.26 -29.12 4.83
C ILE A 87 -0.15 -30.13 4.55
N ASN A 88 0.06 -31.13 5.40
CA ASN A 88 1.11 -32.13 5.17
C ASN A 88 0.66 -33.19 4.16
N THR A 89 -0.64 -33.46 4.10
CA THR A 89 -1.22 -34.50 3.23
C THR A 89 -2.01 -33.95 2.05
N ASN A 90 -2.34 -32.65 2.06
CA ASN A 90 -3.26 -31.99 1.15
C ASN A 90 -4.65 -32.67 1.11
N GLN A 91 -5.03 -33.33 2.21
CA GLN A 91 -6.30 -34.01 2.32
C GLN A 91 -7.36 -33.05 2.83
N VAL A 92 -8.42 -32.87 2.03
CA VAL A 92 -9.63 -32.14 2.41
C VAL A 92 -10.64 -33.10 3.04
N THR A 93 -11.21 -32.69 4.18
CA THR A 93 -12.26 -33.43 4.89
C THR A 93 -13.44 -32.49 5.15
N ALA A 94 -14.63 -32.88 4.70
CA ALA A 94 -15.87 -32.22 5.09
C ALA A 94 -16.20 -32.55 6.55
N ILE A 95 -16.60 -31.54 7.32
CA ILE A 95 -16.95 -31.72 8.74
C ILE A 95 -18.46 -31.82 8.90
N ASN A 96 -19.17 -30.72 8.63
CA ASN A 96 -20.61 -30.65 8.81
C ASN A 96 -21.20 -29.50 7.96
N THR A 97 -22.53 -29.35 7.95
CA THR A 97 -23.24 -28.32 7.17
C THR A 97 -24.36 -27.70 7.99
N ILE A 98 -24.55 -26.38 7.86
CA ILE A 98 -25.75 -25.65 8.26
C ILE A 98 -26.57 -25.44 6.99
N GLU A 99 -27.79 -25.93 6.94
CA GLU A 99 -28.65 -25.85 5.76
C GLU A 99 -29.80 -24.86 5.97
N ASN A 100 -30.14 -24.12 4.91
CA ASN A 100 -31.29 -23.22 4.82
C ASN A 100 -31.41 -22.24 6.00
N THR A 101 -30.28 -21.64 6.37
CA THR A 101 -30.26 -20.58 7.39
C THR A 101 -30.47 -19.22 6.75
N ASN A 102 -31.13 -18.30 7.47
CA ASN A 102 -31.21 -16.90 7.08
C ASN A 102 -30.13 -16.03 7.76
N SER A 103 -29.26 -16.64 8.56
CA SER A 103 -28.15 -15.98 9.24
C SER A 103 -26.92 -15.94 8.35
N TYR A 104 -26.25 -14.79 8.32
CA TYR A 104 -24.92 -14.68 7.73
C TYR A 104 -23.87 -15.23 8.69
N CYS A 105 -23.13 -16.27 8.27
CA CYS A 105 -22.18 -16.98 9.12
C CYS A 105 -20.72 -16.78 8.69
N THR A 106 -19.85 -16.41 9.61
CA THR A 106 -18.40 -16.21 9.39
C THR A 106 -17.57 -17.08 10.33
N LEU A 107 -16.51 -17.69 9.81
CA LEU A 107 -15.53 -18.42 10.64
C LEU A 107 -14.53 -17.46 11.29
N THR A 108 -14.42 -17.52 12.61
CA THR A 108 -13.46 -16.78 13.44
C THR A 108 -12.45 -17.74 14.08
N GLU A 109 -11.38 -17.22 14.68
CA GLU A 109 -10.32 -18.03 15.32
C GLU A 109 -10.86 -19.06 16.34
N LYS A 110 -11.94 -18.70 17.05
CA LYS A 110 -12.51 -19.51 18.14
C LYS A 110 -13.73 -20.33 17.72
N GLU A 111 -14.52 -19.86 16.77
CA GLU A 111 -15.85 -20.42 16.47
C GLU A 111 -16.44 -19.86 15.17
N ILE A 112 -17.61 -20.36 14.77
CA ILE A 112 -18.42 -19.79 13.69
C ILE A 112 -19.48 -18.87 14.32
N ASN A 113 -19.50 -17.61 13.89
CA ASN A 113 -20.49 -16.62 14.29
C ASN A 113 -21.54 -16.49 13.20
N CYS A 114 -22.82 -16.65 13.54
CA CYS A 114 -23.95 -16.52 12.64
C CYS A 114 -24.89 -15.43 13.14
N GLN A 115 -25.27 -14.48 12.27
CA GLN A 115 -26.12 -13.37 12.68
C GLN A 115 -27.17 -12.96 11.66
N THR A 116 -28.30 -12.46 12.17
CA THR A 116 -29.32 -11.70 11.44
C THR A 116 -29.51 -10.35 12.12
N SER A 117 -30.44 -9.54 11.64
CA SER A 117 -30.84 -8.28 12.28
C SER A 117 -31.44 -8.45 13.68
N THR A 118 -31.78 -9.67 14.11
CA THR A 118 -32.42 -9.94 15.41
C THR A 118 -31.82 -11.12 16.16
N GLN A 119 -30.96 -11.93 15.57
CA GLN A 119 -30.44 -13.16 16.18
C GLN A 119 -28.93 -13.23 16.02
N PHE A 120 -28.25 -13.67 17.07
CA PHE A 120 -26.84 -13.98 17.06
C PHE A 120 -26.62 -15.37 17.67
N GLU A 121 -25.90 -16.22 16.95
CA GLU A 121 -25.62 -17.60 17.31
C GLU A 121 -24.14 -17.89 17.12
N THR A 122 -23.58 -18.75 17.98
CA THR A 122 -22.25 -19.27 17.76
C THR A 122 -22.23 -20.79 17.71
N TYR A 123 -21.29 -21.32 16.94
CA TYR A 123 -21.12 -22.74 16.71
C TYR A 123 -19.66 -23.15 16.86
N ASP A 124 -19.41 -24.30 17.48
CA ASP A 124 -18.07 -24.88 17.52
C ASP A 124 -17.61 -25.41 16.15
N PHE A 125 -16.38 -25.92 16.09
CA PHE A 125 -15.78 -26.49 14.87
C PHE A 125 -16.40 -27.84 14.44
N ASP A 126 -17.42 -28.36 15.15
CA ASP A 126 -18.27 -29.47 14.72
C ASP A 126 -19.65 -28.97 14.21
N LEU A 127 -19.85 -27.65 14.15
CA LEU A 127 -21.11 -26.95 13.91
C LEU A 127 -22.19 -27.28 14.97
N LYS A 128 -21.80 -27.50 16.23
CA LYS A 128 -22.75 -27.58 17.35
C LYS A 128 -22.96 -26.19 17.91
N LYS A 129 -24.23 -25.77 18.02
CA LYS A 129 -24.58 -24.48 18.60
C LYS A 129 -24.08 -24.40 20.05
N THR A 130 -23.27 -23.40 20.34
CA THR A 130 -22.67 -23.14 21.66
C THR A 130 -23.31 -21.94 22.35
N PHE A 131 -23.87 -21.01 21.59
CA PHE A 131 -24.53 -19.82 22.12
C PHE A 131 -25.67 -19.35 21.22
N GLU A 132 -26.68 -18.69 21.81
CA GLU A 132 -27.80 -18.09 21.11
C GLU A 132 -28.31 -16.86 21.86
N TYR A 133 -28.57 -15.79 21.11
CA TYR A 133 -29.17 -14.55 21.58
C TYR A 133 -30.19 -14.04 20.56
N THR A 134 -31.33 -13.54 21.06
CA THR A 134 -32.36 -12.88 20.25
C THR A 134 -32.60 -11.47 20.77
N SER A 135 -32.30 -10.48 19.94
CA SER A 135 -32.59 -9.08 20.21
C SER A 135 -34.08 -8.80 20.17
N LYS A 136 -34.54 -7.91 21.07
CA LYS A 136 -35.93 -7.44 21.10
C LYS A 136 -36.22 -6.38 20.03
N VAL A 137 -35.16 -5.77 19.50
CA VAL A 137 -35.22 -4.69 18.51
C VAL A 137 -34.31 -5.07 17.36
N GLU A 138 -34.78 -4.81 16.15
CA GLU A 138 -33.96 -5.00 14.95
C GLU A 138 -32.75 -4.07 14.98
N ASN A 139 -31.55 -4.63 14.81
CA ASN A 139 -30.31 -3.87 14.77
C ASN A 139 -29.39 -4.43 13.68
N LEU A 140 -29.22 -3.65 12.61
CA LEU A 140 -28.41 -4.02 11.45
C LEU A 140 -26.92 -3.73 11.64
N ASN A 141 -26.56 -2.87 12.61
CA ASN A 141 -25.20 -2.35 12.76
C ASN A 141 -24.49 -2.90 14.02
N ALA A 142 -25.15 -3.78 14.77
CA ALA A 142 -24.58 -4.36 15.97
C ALA A 142 -23.47 -5.35 15.65
N ASN A 143 -22.38 -5.27 16.41
CA ASN A 143 -21.27 -6.22 16.32
C ASN A 143 -21.26 -7.13 17.55
N TYR A 144 -21.05 -8.42 17.34
CA TYR A 144 -21.04 -9.43 18.40
C TYR A 144 -19.67 -10.07 18.50
N LEU A 145 -19.14 -10.15 19.72
CA LEU A 145 -17.80 -10.70 19.94
C LEU A 145 -17.68 -11.42 21.28
N PRO A 146 -16.76 -12.40 21.38
CA PRO A 146 -16.49 -13.10 22.63
C PRO A 146 -15.87 -12.16 23.66
N TYR A 147 -16.24 -12.34 24.93
CA TYR A 147 -15.69 -11.63 26.08
C TYR A 147 -15.68 -12.54 27.31
N LYS A 148 -14.49 -13.02 27.69
CA LYS A 148 -14.32 -14.03 28.74
C LYS A 148 -15.19 -15.26 28.42
N ASP A 149 -16.08 -15.64 29.34
CA ASP A 149 -16.95 -16.81 29.23
C ASP A 149 -18.35 -16.46 28.66
N ILE A 150 -18.53 -15.23 28.15
CA ILE A 150 -19.80 -14.72 27.60
C ILE A 150 -19.56 -13.99 26.27
N TYR A 151 -20.62 -13.38 25.74
CA TYR A 151 -20.56 -12.51 24.57
C TYR A 151 -20.93 -11.09 24.93
N ILE A 152 -20.50 -10.15 24.10
CA ILE A 152 -20.96 -8.78 24.14
C ILE A 152 -21.52 -8.35 22.79
N LYS A 153 -22.44 -7.39 22.85
CA LYS A 153 -22.92 -6.62 21.70
C LYS A 153 -22.29 -5.22 21.77
N ILE A 154 -21.72 -4.75 20.67
CA ILE A 154 -21.38 -3.34 20.46
C ILE A 154 -22.46 -2.74 19.56
N ASP A 155 -23.03 -1.64 20.03
CA ASP A 155 -24.06 -0.88 19.35
C ASP A 155 -23.63 0.60 19.44
N ASP A 156 -23.16 1.16 18.33
CA ASP A 156 -22.40 2.41 18.31
C ASP A 156 -21.23 2.39 19.32
N GLN A 157 -21.30 3.20 20.37
CA GLN A 157 -20.30 3.29 21.44
C GLN A 157 -20.74 2.56 22.72
N ASP A 158 -21.91 1.93 22.74
CA ASP A 158 -22.42 1.19 23.88
C ASP A 158 -22.06 -0.30 23.79
N ILE A 159 -21.59 -0.84 24.91
CA ILE A 159 -21.21 -2.24 25.06
C ILE A 159 -22.19 -2.90 26.01
N TYR A 160 -22.81 -3.99 25.56
CA TYR A 160 -23.80 -4.75 26.33
C TYR A 160 -23.30 -6.15 26.59
N LEU A 161 -23.46 -6.65 27.82
CA LEU A 161 -23.23 -8.06 28.12
C LEU A 161 -24.42 -8.90 27.66
N LEU A 162 -24.13 -10.01 26.97
CA LEU A 162 -25.11 -11.00 26.55
C LEU A 162 -25.01 -12.23 27.44
N ARG A 163 -25.96 -12.34 28.38
CA ARG A 163 -26.16 -13.54 29.20
C ARG A 163 -27.53 -14.14 28.89
N ASN A 164 -28.53 -13.81 29.70
CA ASN A 164 -29.93 -14.18 29.49
C ASN A 164 -30.75 -13.03 28.90
N GLU A 165 -30.32 -11.80 29.17
CA GLU A 165 -30.87 -10.57 28.63
C GLU A 165 -29.72 -9.62 28.34
N GLU A 166 -29.94 -8.69 27.42
CA GLU A 166 -29.02 -7.61 27.11
C GLU A 166 -28.95 -6.63 28.28
N LYS A 167 -27.73 -6.35 28.76
CA LYS A 167 -27.49 -5.38 29.82
C LYS A 167 -26.37 -4.43 29.44
N LEU A 168 -26.67 -3.13 29.40
CA LEU A 168 -25.66 -2.09 29.21
C LEU A 168 -24.55 -2.25 30.25
N TYR A 169 -23.32 -2.36 29.77
CA TYR A 169 -22.14 -2.59 30.58
C TYR A 169 -21.28 -1.35 30.66
N ARG A 170 -20.98 -0.77 29.50
CA ARG A 170 -20.11 0.40 29.33
C ARG A 170 -20.55 1.22 28.13
N THR A 171 -20.21 2.50 28.17
CA THR A 171 -20.25 3.41 27.03
C THR A 171 -18.84 3.91 26.81
N ILE A 172 -18.33 3.77 25.59
CA ILE A 172 -17.00 4.24 25.20
C ILE A 172 -17.04 5.76 25.21
N ASN A 173 -16.38 6.38 26.19
CA ASN A 173 -16.35 7.83 26.30
C ASN A 173 -15.26 8.40 25.37
N SER A 174 -15.67 9.00 24.27
CA SER A 174 -14.78 9.67 23.32
C SER A 174 -15.39 11.00 22.89
N ALA A 175 -14.53 11.99 22.65
CA ALA A 175 -14.94 13.25 22.01
C ALA A 175 -15.19 13.08 20.50
N LYS A 176 -14.65 12.01 19.91
CA LYS A 176 -14.82 11.63 18.51
C LYS A 176 -15.84 10.50 18.39
N GLU A 177 -16.57 10.50 17.28
CA GLU A 177 -17.37 9.35 16.85
C GLU A 177 -16.41 8.23 16.41
N LEU A 178 -16.57 7.05 17.01
CA LEU A 178 -15.69 5.91 16.78
C LEU A 178 -16.49 4.78 16.15
N ILE A 179 -15.92 4.18 15.11
CA ILE A 179 -16.46 3.07 14.36
C ILE A 179 -15.70 1.81 14.78
N TYR A 180 -16.43 0.71 14.96
CA TYR A 180 -15.82 -0.59 15.23
C TYR A 180 -15.18 -1.16 13.96
N GLU A 181 -13.94 -1.64 14.07
CA GLU A 181 -13.18 -2.22 12.96
C GLU A 181 -12.88 -3.71 13.19
N ASP A 182 -12.32 -4.06 14.36
CA ASP A 182 -11.93 -5.42 14.71
C ASP A 182 -11.81 -5.58 16.24
N TYR A 183 -11.41 -6.75 16.70
CA TYR A 183 -11.12 -7.05 18.10
C TYR A 183 -9.94 -8.00 18.25
N VAL A 184 -9.25 -7.91 19.38
CA VAL A 184 -8.24 -8.89 19.81
C VAL A 184 -8.68 -9.54 21.10
N VAL A 185 -8.74 -10.86 21.11
CA VAL A 185 -9.10 -11.63 22.31
C VAL A 185 -7.82 -12.05 23.03
N THR A 186 -7.75 -11.74 24.31
CA THR A 186 -6.66 -12.17 25.18
C THR A 186 -7.17 -13.23 26.16
N SER A 187 -6.30 -13.82 26.98
CA SER A 187 -6.70 -14.81 27.99
C SER A 187 -7.79 -14.32 28.95
N ASN A 188 -7.86 -13.01 29.24
CA ASN A 188 -8.75 -12.44 30.25
C ASN A 188 -9.55 -11.21 29.78
N ASN A 189 -9.38 -10.79 28.54
CA ASN A 189 -9.98 -9.56 28.02
C ASN A 189 -10.37 -9.70 26.55
N THR A 190 -11.15 -8.73 26.09
CA THR A 190 -11.29 -8.45 24.67
C THR A 190 -11.00 -6.98 24.47
N ILE A 191 -10.06 -6.68 23.58
CA ILE A 191 -9.67 -5.32 23.21
C ILE A 191 -10.35 -5.00 21.89
N LEU A 192 -11.01 -3.86 21.81
CA LEU A 192 -11.61 -3.40 20.55
C LEU A 192 -10.61 -2.57 19.77
N VAL A 193 -10.56 -2.78 18.46
CA VAL A 193 -9.91 -1.87 17.52
C VAL A 193 -11.00 -0.99 16.92
N LEU A 194 -10.87 0.31 17.12
CA LEU A 194 -11.83 1.31 16.66
C LEU A 194 -11.12 2.33 15.76
N ARG A 195 -11.85 2.98 14.87
CA ARG A 195 -11.35 4.03 13.97
C ARG A 195 -12.24 5.27 14.02
N ASP A 196 -11.67 6.44 13.85
CA ASP A 196 -12.43 7.68 13.69
C ASP A 196 -12.63 8.06 12.20
N LYS A 197 -13.31 9.18 11.93
CA LYS A 197 -13.55 9.65 10.56
C LYS A 197 -12.31 10.16 9.83
N GLU A 198 -11.20 10.33 10.54
CA GLU A 198 -9.89 10.77 10.02
C GLU A 198 -8.93 9.57 9.88
N ASP A 199 -9.46 8.35 9.96
CA ASP A 199 -8.75 7.08 9.86
C ASP A 199 -7.74 6.79 10.98
N TYR A 200 -7.80 7.51 12.10
CA TYR A 200 -6.95 7.21 13.25
C TYR A 200 -7.51 6.05 14.08
N TYR A 201 -6.63 5.11 14.42
CA TYR A 201 -6.99 3.91 15.17
C TYR A 201 -6.88 4.07 16.69
N TYR A 202 -7.76 3.39 17.40
CA TYR A 202 -7.86 3.38 18.85
C TYR A 202 -7.95 1.94 19.36
N LEU A 203 -7.40 1.71 20.55
CA LEU A 203 -7.56 0.46 21.28
C LEU A 203 -8.42 0.71 22.53
N TYR A 204 -9.53 -0.02 22.65
CA TYR A 204 -10.38 0.06 23.83
C TYR A 204 -10.28 -1.19 24.69
N ASP A 205 -9.72 -1.03 25.89
CA ASP A 205 -9.66 -2.06 26.91
C ASP A 205 -10.98 -2.12 27.68
N ILE A 206 -11.76 -3.17 27.44
CA ILE A 206 -13.07 -3.38 28.07
C ILE A 206 -12.96 -3.59 29.58
N ASN A 207 -11.93 -4.30 30.06
CA ASN A 207 -11.74 -4.53 31.48
C ASN A 207 -11.42 -3.23 32.23
N ARG A 208 -10.47 -2.45 31.68
CA ARG A 208 -9.96 -1.21 32.29
C ARG A 208 -10.86 -0.01 32.04
N ASN A 209 -11.80 -0.10 31.09
CA ASN A 209 -12.59 1.03 30.61
C ASN A 209 -11.69 2.16 30.14
N PHE A 210 -10.68 1.79 29.35
CA PHE A 210 -9.62 2.69 28.93
C PHE A 210 -9.56 2.71 27.41
N LEU A 211 -9.66 3.91 26.84
CA LEU A 211 -9.48 4.16 25.42
C LEU A 211 -8.09 4.74 25.20
N TRP A 212 -7.30 4.06 24.38
CA TRP A 212 -5.98 4.50 23.95
C TRP A 212 -6.03 4.96 22.50
N ASN A 213 -5.50 6.14 22.23
CA ASN A 213 -5.36 6.68 20.87
C ASN A 213 -3.97 6.34 20.33
N SER A 214 -3.90 5.65 19.18
CA SER A 214 -2.63 5.38 18.53
C SER A 214 -1.98 6.60 17.91
N GLY A 215 -2.80 7.55 17.44
CA GLY A 215 -2.35 8.60 16.53
C GLY A 215 -1.83 8.06 15.20
N LYS A 216 -2.16 6.81 14.84
CA LYS A 216 -1.72 6.12 13.62
C LYS A 216 -2.91 5.78 12.73
N GLN A 217 -2.68 5.81 11.42
CA GLN A 217 -3.70 5.54 10.37
C GLN A 217 -3.56 4.15 9.73
N SER A 218 -2.70 3.30 10.26
CA SER A 218 -2.54 1.91 9.81
C SER A 218 -2.20 1.00 10.99
N TYR A 219 -2.83 -0.17 11.03
CA TYR A 219 -2.55 -1.21 12.01
C TYR A 219 -2.55 -2.58 11.35
N PHE A 220 -1.83 -3.51 11.96
CA PHE A 220 -1.83 -4.92 11.59
C PHE A 220 -2.05 -5.76 12.83
N LYS A 221 -2.93 -6.75 12.72
CA LYS A 221 -3.20 -7.72 13.78
C LYS A 221 -2.24 -8.90 13.67
N TYR A 222 -1.76 -9.36 14.82
CA TYR A 222 -0.98 -10.59 14.95
C TYR A 222 -1.48 -11.38 16.16
N LYS A 223 -0.94 -12.59 16.38
CA LYS A 223 -1.46 -13.55 17.38
C LYS A 223 -1.70 -12.96 18.78
N ASN A 224 -0.79 -12.12 19.28
CA ASN A 224 -0.84 -11.62 20.66
C ASN A 224 -1.28 -10.14 20.75
N GLY A 225 -1.64 -9.49 19.64
CA GLY A 225 -1.94 -8.07 19.67
C GLY A 225 -2.04 -7.38 18.32
N VAL A 226 -1.66 -6.10 18.31
CA VAL A 226 -1.57 -5.29 17.09
C VAL A 226 -0.22 -4.57 17.05
N PHE A 227 0.22 -4.21 15.85
CA PHE A 227 1.28 -3.22 15.70
C PHE A 227 0.87 -2.14 14.71
N PHE A 228 1.41 -0.95 14.88
CA PHE A 228 1.19 0.20 14.02
C PHE A 228 2.48 0.58 13.29
N ASN A 229 2.35 1.12 12.08
CA ASN A 229 3.46 1.68 11.30
C ASN A 229 3.12 3.13 10.89
N ASP A 230 4.06 4.05 11.09
CA ASP A 230 3.96 5.44 10.60
C ASP A 230 5.04 5.81 9.58
N GLY A 231 5.76 4.80 9.07
CA GLY A 231 6.93 4.97 8.19
C GLY A 231 8.22 5.29 8.93
N VAL A 232 8.19 5.48 10.25
CA VAL A 232 9.39 5.76 11.07
C VAL A 232 9.57 4.72 12.17
N ILE A 233 8.48 4.31 12.80
CA ILE A 233 8.47 3.33 13.88
C ILE A 233 7.43 2.24 13.64
N TYR A 234 7.79 1.02 14.03
CA TYR A 234 6.82 0.00 14.36
C TYR A 234 6.54 0.09 15.85
N GLU A 235 5.29 0.35 16.22
CA GLU A 235 4.84 0.34 17.61
C GLU A 235 4.00 -0.92 17.86
N ILE A 236 4.55 -1.86 18.62
CA ILE A 236 3.93 -3.15 18.91
C ILE A 236 3.21 -3.06 20.25
N HIS A 237 1.93 -3.41 20.26
CA HIS A 237 1.12 -3.59 21.47
C HIS A 237 0.92 -5.07 21.67
N ASN A 238 1.64 -5.66 22.62
CA ASN A 238 1.35 -7.01 23.09
C ASN A 238 0.19 -6.93 24.09
N LEU A 239 -1.00 -7.31 23.64
CA LEU A 239 -2.23 -7.19 24.41
C LEU A 239 -2.43 -8.38 25.36
N GLU A 240 -1.80 -9.52 25.08
CA GLU A 240 -1.80 -10.68 25.98
C GLU A 240 -0.94 -10.43 27.22
N GLU A 241 0.27 -9.89 27.04
CA GLU A 241 1.22 -9.60 28.12
C GLU A 241 1.16 -8.16 28.63
N ASP A 242 0.37 -7.30 27.99
CA ASP A 242 0.14 -5.89 28.35
C ASP A 242 1.42 -5.04 28.40
N TYR A 243 2.18 -5.03 27.31
CA TYR A 243 3.32 -4.13 27.14
C TYR A 243 3.42 -3.57 25.73
N ILE A 244 4.16 -2.46 25.61
CA ILE A 244 4.42 -1.78 24.35
C ILE A 244 5.93 -1.82 24.07
N THR A 245 6.31 -2.22 22.87
CA THR A 245 7.68 -2.12 22.35
C THR A 245 7.68 -1.33 21.04
N SER A 246 8.83 -0.76 20.71
CA SER A 246 8.97 0.00 19.46
C SER A 246 10.30 -0.27 18.79
N PHE A 247 10.26 -0.32 17.47
CA PHE A 247 11.42 -0.45 16.61
C PHE A 247 11.45 0.68 15.59
N THR A 248 12.62 1.16 15.21
CA THR A 248 12.75 2.01 14.03
C THR A 248 12.43 1.17 12.80
N ASN A 249 11.51 1.64 11.96
CA ASN A 249 11.22 1.04 10.67
C ASN A 249 12.48 1.16 9.79
N PRO A 250 13.11 0.04 9.38
CA PRO A 250 14.38 0.06 8.69
C PRO A 250 14.28 0.40 7.21
N THR A 251 13.12 0.18 6.58
CA THR A 251 12.85 0.54 5.18
C THR A 251 12.33 1.98 5.06
N LYS A 252 11.81 2.51 6.16
CA LYS A 252 11.08 3.80 6.21
C LYS A 252 9.83 3.82 5.33
N GLU A 253 9.36 2.65 4.91
CA GLU A 253 8.16 2.52 4.12
C GLU A 253 6.93 2.92 4.94
N THR A 254 6.19 3.89 4.44
CA THR A 254 5.00 4.43 5.08
C THR A 254 3.80 3.51 4.87
N TYR A 255 3.84 2.66 3.84
CA TYR A 255 2.72 1.83 3.44
C TYR A 255 3.12 0.38 3.22
N PHE A 256 2.40 -0.50 3.91
CA PHE A 256 2.32 -1.92 3.60
C PHE A 256 0.84 -2.28 3.48
N TYR A 257 0.49 -3.13 2.52
CA TYR A 257 -0.91 -3.50 2.30
C TYR A 257 -1.40 -4.53 3.33
N THR A 258 -0.55 -5.50 3.67
CA THR A 258 -0.79 -6.45 4.76
C THR A 258 0.51 -6.76 5.48
N GLY A 259 0.39 -7.14 6.75
CA GLY A 259 1.53 -7.46 7.60
C GLY A 259 1.16 -8.38 8.75
N THR A 260 2.14 -9.12 9.26
CA THR A 260 2.03 -9.88 10.51
C THR A 260 3.37 -9.90 11.25
N LEU A 261 3.31 -10.23 12.54
CA LEU A 261 4.46 -10.34 13.44
C LEU A 261 4.53 -11.75 14.01
N ASN A 262 5.74 -12.30 14.17
CA ASN A 262 5.93 -13.60 14.83
C ASN A 262 5.64 -13.53 16.34
N GLU A 263 5.53 -14.70 16.98
CA GLU A 263 5.18 -14.78 18.41
C GLU A 263 6.24 -14.18 19.34
N ASP A 264 7.51 -14.17 18.93
CA ASP A 264 8.61 -13.56 19.69
C ASP A 264 8.69 -12.03 19.53
N ASN A 265 7.78 -11.43 18.76
CA ASN A 265 7.68 -9.97 18.52
C ASN A 265 8.93 -9.32 17.88
N ASN A 266 9.71 -10.09 17.12
CA ASN A 266 10.97 -9.62 16.52
C ASN A 266 11.00 -9.69 14.99
N ASN A 267 10.20 -10.59 14.38
CA ASN A 267 10.21 -10.82 12.93
C ASN A 267 8.91 -10.34 12.29
N PHE A 268 9.02 -9.28 11.51
CA PHE A 268 7.93 -8.71 10.73
C PHE A 268 7.88 -9.34 9.34
N TYR A 269 6.67 -9.61 8.86
CA TYR A 269 6.39 -10.08 7.51
C TYR A 269 5.44 -9.08 6.87
N LEU A 270 5.94 -8.27 5.95
CA LEU A 270 5.25 -7.08 5.44
C LEU A 270 5.19 -7.12 3.92
N TYR A 271 4.00 -7.01 3.34
CA TYR A 271 3.80 -7.04 1.90
C TYR A 271 3.58 -5.64 1.34
N ASN A 272 4.36 -5.28 0.33
CA ASN A 272 4.15 -4.07 -0.46
C ASN A 272 3.64 -4.46 -1.87
N PRO A 273 2.43 -4.02 -2.26
CA PRO A 273 1.85 -4.36 -3.56
C PRO A 273 2.45 -3.54 -4.71
N ILE A 274 3.20 -2.48 -4.44
CA ILE A 274 3.78 -1.62 -5.46
C ILE A 274 4.98 -2.31 -6.12
N ASP A 275 5.83 -2.95 -5.32
CA ASP A 275 7.04 -3.64 -5.78
C ASP A 275 6.88 -5.17 -5.83
N HIS A 276 5.71 -5.69 -5.42
CA HIS A 276 5.42 -7.12 -5.28
C HIS A 276 6.43 -7.86 -4.39
N ILE A 277 6.93 -7.18 -3.34
CA ILE A 277 7.88 -7.77 -2.39
C ILE A 277 7.21 -8.08 -1.05
N LEU A 278 7.52 -9.26 -0.53
CA LEU A 278 7.36 -9.60 0.88
C LEU A 278 8.68 -9.36 1.62
N TYR A 279 8.66 -8.36 2.49
CA TYR A 279 9.74 -8.00 3.40
C TYR A 279 9.69 -8.89 4.64
N ILE A 280 10.84 -9.47 4.99
CA ILE A 280 11.04 -10.23 6.23
C ILE A 280 12.10 -9.49 7.03
N GLU A 281 11.67 -8.77 8.05
CA GLU A 281 12.52 -7.90 8.86
C GLU A 281 12.72 -8.51 10.24
N ASP A 282 13.96 -8.91 10.54
CA ASP A 282 14.38 -9.42 11.83
C ASP A 282 15.00 -8.28 12.64
N MET A 283 14.24 -7.73 13.59
CA MET A 283 14.66 -6.59 14.39
C MET A 283 15.69 -6.95 15.47
N GLU A 284 15.76 -8.21 15.88
CA GLU A 284 16.72 -8.68 16.87
C GLU A 284 18.12 -8.79 16.25
N ASN A 285 18.22 -9.46 15.10
CA ASN A 285 19.46 -9.62 14.36
C ASN A 285 19.76 -8.42 13.44
N LYS A 286 18.81 -7.49 13.31
CA LYS A 286 18.87 -6.30 12.45
C LYS A 286 19.11 -6.65 10.98
N THR A 287 18.31 -7.57 10.46
CA THR A 287 18.45 -8.02 9.08
C THR A 287 17.15 -7.94 8.30
N ILE A 288 17.27 -7.78 6.99
CA ILE A 288 16.16 -7.80 6.04
C ILE A 288 16.41 -8.90 5.02
N LYS A 289 15.35 -9.65 4.70
CA LYS A 289 15.25 -10.47 3.50
C LYS A 289 14.08 -9.96 2.66
N LYS A 290 14.24 -10.02 1.34
CA LYS A 290 13.19 -9.68 0.38
C LYS A 290 12.84 -10.93 -0.42
N LEU A 291 11.56 -11.27 -0.46
CA LEU A 291 11.03 -12.32 -1.32
C LEU A 291 10.18 -11.66 -2.41
N ASP A 292 10.56 -11.89 -3.67
CA ASP A 292 9.70 -11.55 -4.80
C ASP A 292 8.49 -12.50 -4.78
N VAL A 293 7.31 -11.92 -4.66
CA VAL A 293 6.04 -12.65 -4.61
C VAL A 293 5.16 -12.32 -5.80
N ASN A 294 5.73 -11.77 -6.89
CA ASN A 294 4.98 -11.44 -8.09
C ASN A 294 4.22 -12.66 -8.62
N LEU A 295 4.84 -13.86 -8.61
CA LEU A 295 4.20 -15.10 -9.04
C LEU A 295 2.99 -15.52 -8.18
N LEU A 296 2.84 -14.93 -6.98
CA LEU A 296 1.69 -15.14 -6.08
C LEU A 296 0.65 -14.03 -6.22
N SER A 297 1.06 -12.82 -6.61
CA SER A 297 0.24 -11.61 -6.53
C SER A 297 0.02 -10.85 -7.84
N GLU A 298 0.45 -11.41 -8.98
CA GLU A 298 0.44 -10.76 -10.31
C GLU A 298 -0.95 -10.24 -10.68
N ASP A 299 -1.99 -11.05 -10.52
CA ASP A 299 -3.37 -10.67 -10.84
C ASP A 299 -4.12 -10.07 -9.63
N ASN A 300 -3.66 -10.36 -8.41
CA ASN A 300 -4.39 -10.05 -7.19
C ASN A 300 -3.45 -9.84 -5.99
N PRO A 301 -3.65 -8.78 -5.18
CA PRO A 301 -2.76 -8.51 -4.05
C PRO A 301 -2.92 -9.55 -2.93
N ILE A 302 -1.87 -9.73 -2.12
CA ILE A 302 -1.95 -10.55 -0.89
C ILE A 302 -2.86 -9.87 0.13
N ALA A 303 -4.01 -10.46 0.42
CA ALA A 303 -5.01 -9.91 1.34
C ALA A 303 -4.66 -10.11 2.81
N LYS A 304 -4.04 -11.24 3.15
CA LYS A 304 -3.78 -11.61 4.56
C LYS A 304 -2.53 -12.47 4.68
N LEU A 305 -1.75 -12.19 5.73
CA LEU A 305 -0.61 -12.99 6.15
C LEU A 305 -0.88 -13.57 7.54
N ILE A 306 -0.51 -14.82 7.76
CA ILE A 306 -0.54 -15.45 9.08
C ILE A 306 0.73 -16.24 9.29
N VAL A 307 1.45 -15.95 10.37
CA VAL A 307 2.74 -16.58 10.65
C VAL A 307 2.66 -17.53 11.84
N THR A 308 3.36 -18.65 11.71
CA THR A 308 3.67 -19.60 12.79
C THR A 308 5.19 -19.76 12.89
N GLU A 309 5.69 -20.52 13.85
CA GLU A 309 7.13 -20.81 13.98
C GLU A 309 7.77 -21.36 12.69
N LYS A 310 7.00 -22.07 11.85
CA LYS A 310 7.53 -22.78 10.68
C LYS A 310 6.99 -22.30 9.34
N TYR A 311 5.78 -21.79 9.33
CA TYR A 311 5.05 -21.53 8.10
C TYR A 311 4.48 -20.12 8.11
N LEU A 312 4.57 -19.48 6.94
CA LEU A 312 3.82 -18.27 6.62
C LEU A 312 2.70 -18.65 5.64
N TYR A 313 1.45 -18.45 6.07
CA TYR A 313 0.26 -18.62 5.26
C TYR A 313 -0.04 -17.31 4.54
N VAL A 314 -0.25 -17.39 3.23
CA VAL A 314 -0.44 -16.26 2.32
C VAL A 314 -1.76 -16.44 1.61
N TYR A 315 -2.69 -15.51 1.85
CA TYR A 315 -4.01 -15.50 1.22
C TYR A 315 -4.09 -14.37 0.20
N ILE A 316 -4.52 -14.69 -1.02
CA ILE A 316 -4.61 -13.73 -2.12
C ILE A 316 -6.03 -13.15 -2.18
N LEU A 317 -6.14 -11.86 -2.46
CA LEU A 317 -7.42 -11.18 -2.61
C LEU A 317 -8.14 -11.72 -3.84
N GLN A 318 -9.47 -11.87 -3.81
CA GLN A 318 -10.31 -12.36 -4.92
C GLN A 318 -10.02 -13.79 -5.43
N ASP A 319 -8.86 -14.39 -5.14
CA ASP A 319 -8.63 -15.83 -5.32
C ASP A 319 -9.13 -16.57 -4.07
N GLN A 320 -10.38 -17.03 -4.14
CA GLN A 320 -10.99 -17.79 -3.04
C GLN A 320 -10.69 -19.28 -3.12
N ASP A 321 -10.07 -19.75 -4.20
CA ASP A 321 -9.84 -21.17 -4.43
C ASP A 321 -8.48 -21.62 -3.91
N ASN A 322 -7.49 -20.72 -3.93
CA ASN A 322 -6.13 -21.06 -3.54
C ASN A 322 -5.60 -20.25 -2.34
N PHE A 323 -4.64 -20.85 -1.64
CA PHE A 323 -3.74 -20.14 -0.75
C PHE A 323 -2.34 -20.74 -0.83
N PHE A 324 -1.35 -20.00 -0.34
CA PHE A 324 0.04 -20.43 -0.35
C PHE A 324 0.58 -20.61 1.05
N VAL A 325 1.51 -21.55 1.19
CA VAL A 325 2.26 -21.80 2.42
C VAL A 325 3.75 -21.72 2.09
N ILE A 326 4.44 -20.80 2.76
CA ILE A 326 5.89 -20.64 2.67
C ILE A 326 6.52 -21.33 3.88
N ASN A 327 7.40 -22.30 3.64
CA ASN A 327 8.19 -22.95 4.67
C ASN A 327 9.39 -22.07 5.04
N LEU A 328 9.32 -21.43 6.20
CA LEU A 328 10.34 -20.50 6.68
C LEU A 328 11.69 -21.20 6.97
N GLU A 329 11.69 -22.49 7.29
CA GLU A 329 12.93 -23.26 7.51
C GLU A 329 13.67 -23.56 6.20
N ASP A 330 12.93 -23.74 5.10
CA ASP A 330 13.49 -24.04 3.77
C ASP A 330 13.77 -22.77 2.95
N LEU A 331 13.34 -21.59 3.43
CA LEU A 331 13.43 -20.33 2.71
C LEU A 331 14.87 -19.78 2.70
N ASN A 332 15.56 -19.98 1.58
CA ASN A 332 16.95 -19.57 1.40
C ASN A 332 17.05 -18.22 0.65
N LEU A 333 16.92 -17.12 1.40
CA LEU A 333 17.05 -15.77 0.86
C LEU A 333 18.35 -15.11 1.30
N SER A 334 18.87 -14.20 0.47
CA SER A 334 19.98 -13.35 0.86
C SER A 334 19.58 -12.44 2.02
N THR A 335 20.30 -12.57 3.13
CA THR A 335 20.15 -11.69 4.29
C THR A 335 21.01 -10.44 4.10
N ILE A 336 20.42 -9.28 4.32
CA ILE A 336 21.11 -7.98 4.29
C ILE A 336 21.04 -7.37 5.69
N ASP A 337 22.16 -6.88 6.21
CA ASP A 337 22.17 -6.09 7.44
C ASP A 337 21.43 -4.75 7.20
N ILE A 338 20.61 -4.31 8.15
CA ILE A 338 19.79 -3.10 8.03
C ILE A 338 20.65 -1.84 7.82
N GLU A 339 21.82 -1.76 8.47
CA GLU A 339 22.74 -0.63 8.30
C GLU A 339 23.35 -0.65 6.89
N ASP A 340 23.78 -1.82 6.42
CA ASP A 340 24.27 -2.01 5.05
C ASP A 340 23.19 -1.71 4.00
N TYR A 341 21.94 -2.07 4.26
CA TYR A 341 20.80 -1.78 3.40
C TYR A 341 20.63 -0.26 3.22
N ASN A 342 20.52 0.47 4.34
CA ASN A 342 20.39 1.91 4.35
C ASN A 342 21.60 2.59 3.69
N ASN A 343 22.82 2.14 4.00
CA ASN A 343 24.04 2.68 3.40
C ASN A 343 24.08 2.48 1.88
N LYS A 344 23.66 1.31 1.38
CA LYS A 344 23.58 1.04 -0.07
C LYS A 344 22.55 1.94 -0.75
N LEU A 345 21.39 2.14 -0.14
CA LEU A 345 20.34 2.98 -0.69
C LEU A 345 20.74 4.46 -0.72
N THR A 346 21.28 4.98 0.40
CA THR A 346 21.87 6.33 0.46
C THR A 346 22.95 6.52 -0.61
N LYS A 347 23.81 5.50 -0.81
CA LYS A 347 24.85 5.55 -1.84
C LYS A 347 24.24 5.60 -3.24
N LYS A 348 23.26 4.74 -3.54
CA LYS A 348 22.53 4.72 -4.82
C LYS A 348 21.90 6.07 -5.13
N ILE A 349 21.22 6.69 -4.16
CA ILE A 349 20.60 8.02 -4.29
C ILE A 349 21.65 9.07 -4.66
N ASN A 350 22.79 9.08 -3.97
CA ASN A 350 23.85 10.05 -4.25
C ASN A 350 24.51 9.83 -5.61
N GLU A 351 24.75 8.58 -6.01
CA GLU A 351 25.26 8.24 -7.34
C GLU A 351 24.30 8.70 -8.44
N GLN A 352 23.00 8.41 -8.28
CA GLN A 352 21.96 8.82 -9.22
C GLN A 352 21.83 10.36 -9.33
N ARG A 353 21.80 11.05 -8.19
CA ARG A 353 21.78 12.52 -8.13
C ARG A 353 23.00 13.14 -8.82
N ASN A 354 24.18 12.56 -8.61
CA ASN A 354 25.41 13.01 -9.27
C ASN A 354 25.35 12.73 -10.78
N ASN A 355 24.84 11.58 -11.20
CA ASN A 355 24.68 11.25 -12.61
C ASN A 355 23.76 12.24 -13.33
N ILE A 356 22.63 12.60 -12.70
CA ILE A 356 21.71 13.62 -13.22
C ILE A 356 22.44 14.96 -13.39
N LYS A 357 23.24 15.36 -12.38
CA LYS A 357 24.01 16.61 -12.42
C LYS A 357 25.06 16.60 -13.52
N GLU A 358 25.81 15.52 -13.67
CA GLU A 358 26.90 15.41 -14.65
C GLU A 358 26.39 15.27 -16.08
N THR A 359 25.29 14.53 -16.30
CA THR A 359 24.74 14.24 -17.63
C THR A 359 23.84 15.35 -18.15
N TYR A 360 22.99 15.90 -17.28
CA TYR A 360 21.94 16.86 -17.67
C TYR A 360 22.20 18.26 -17.13
N GLN A 361 23.26 18.51 -16.36
CA GLN A 361 23.52 19.81 -15.73
C GLN A 361 22.38 20.30 -14.81
N VAL A 362 21.47 19.41 -14.40
CA VAL A 362 20.33 19.69 -13.52
C VAL A 362 20.74 19.47 -12.07
N ASN A 363 20.39 20.42 -11.19
CA ASN A 363 20.61 20.27 -9.76
C ASN A 363 19.37 19.63 -9.12
N VAL A 364 19.53 18.58 -8.32
CA VAL A 364 18.43 17.99 -7.56
C VAL A 364 18.67 18.19 -6.06
N LYS A 365 17.68 18.74 -5.36
CA LYS A 365 17.68 18.97 -3.91
C LYS A 365 16.74 17.97 -3.26
N ILE A 366 17.21 17.31 -2.21
CA ILE A 366 16.47 16.26 -1.48
C ILE A 366 16.60 16.49 0.03
N LYS A 367 15.68 15.90 0.81
CA LYS A 367 15.71 15.94 2.28
C LYS A 367 15.84 17.38 2.79
N GLU A 368 16.77 17.66 3.68
CA GLU A 368 16.99 18.98 4.27
C GLU A 368 17.39 20.04 3.24
N GLU A 369 18.01 19.66 2.11
CA GLU A 369 18.32 20.60 1.03
C GLU A 369 17.04 21.08 0.31
N ALA A 370 15.97 20.28 0.36
CA ALA A 370 14.68 20.62 -0.24
C ALA A 370 13.78 21.43 0.71
N ASN A 371 14.17 21.55 1.99
CA ASN A 371 13.44 22.29 3.00
C ASN A 371 13.79 23.79 2.96
N ILE A 372 13.11 24.53 2.06
CA ILE A 372 13.24 25.98 1.98
C ILE A 372 11.85 26.64 2.09
N GLU A 373 11.81 27.85 2.66
CA GLU A 373 10.61 28.69 2.61
C GLU A 373 10.49 29.29 1.22
N PHE A 374 9.51 28.82 0.46
CA PHE A 374 9.20 29.37 -0.84
C PHE A 374 8.21 30.54 -0.70
N PRO A 375 8.19 31.49 -1.65
CA PRO A 375 7.33 32.68 -1.53
C PRO A 375 5.84 32.35 -1.30
N ASP A 376 5.32 31.38 -2.05
CA ASP A 376 3.87 31.10 -2.10
C ASP A 376 3.46 29.81 -1.37
N PHE A 377 4.42 28.94 -1.04
CA PHE A 377 4.17 27.64 -0.43
C PHE A 377 5.22 27.27 0.61
N SER A 378 4.84 26.41 1.55
CA SER A 378 5.78 25.66 2.39
C SER A 378 5.79 24.19 1.97
N ALA A 379 6.95 23.53 2.06
CA ALA A 379 7.10 22.13 1.68
C ALA A 379 7.50 21.27 2.87
N LYS A 380 6.84 20.12 3.02
CA LYS A 380 7.24 19.11 4.01
C LYS A 380 8.54 18.45 3.59
N THR A 381 9.49 18.31 4.52
CA THR A 381 10.70 17.52 4.27
C THR A 381 10.35 16.04 4.11
N LEU A 382 10.80 15.40 3.01
CA LEU A 382 10.69 13.96 2.83
C LEU A 382 12.02 13.26 3.12
N LEU A 383 11.98 12.22 3.96
CA LEU A 383 13.15 11.46 4.41
C LEU A 383 13.15 9.99 3.99
N ASN A 384 12.07 9.52 3.35
CA ASN A 384 11.98 8.16 2.81
C ASN A 384 12.94 8.02 1.63
N GLU A 385 13.92 7.14 1.77
CA GLU A 385 14.98 6.97 0.78
C GLU A 385 14.53 6.14 -0.43
N GLU A 386 13.59 5.22 -0.28
CA GLU A 386 13.06 4.42 -1.38
C GLU A 386 12.25 5.30 -2.33
N VAL A 387 11.34 6.12 -1.78
CA VAL A 387 10.54 7.10 -2.55
C VAL A 387 11.45 8.10 -3.27
N ILE A 388 12.50 8.62 -2.61
CA ILE A 388 13.50 9.49 -3.26
C ILE A 388 14.24 8.74 -4.37
N SER A 389 14.65 7.50 -4.14
CA SER A 389 15.38 6.71 -5.15
C SER A 389 14.50 6.42 -6.37
N ASP A 390 13.23 6.08 -6.19
CA ASP A 390 12.28 5.83 -7.28
C ASP A 390 12.01 7.10 -8.07
N SER A 391 11.76 8.21 -7.36
CA SER A 391 11.53 9.52 -7.98
C SER A 391 12.72 9.99 -8.81
N LEU A 392 13.96 9.78 -8.33
CA LEU A 392 15.17 10.11 -9.10
C LEU A 392 15.29 9.29 -10.38
N TYR A 393 14.83 8.04 -10.39
CA TYR A 393 14.82 7.20 -11.59
C TYR A 393 13.80 7.74 -12.61
N LYS A 394 12.57 8.02 -12.17
CA LYS A 394 11.51 8.61 -13.00
C LYS A 394 11.89 9.98 -13.57
N ILE A 395 12.51 10.82 -12.75
CA ILE A 395 13.03 12.13 -13.17
C ILE A 395 14.12 11.95 -14.22
N GLU A 396 15.11 11.07 -13.98
CA GLU A 396 16.17 10.82 -14.96
C GLU A 396 15.61 10.33 -16.30
N ASP A 397 14.62 9.44 -16.28
CA ASP A 397 13.96 8.94 -17.48
C ASP A 397 13.38 10.09 -18.33
N ILE A 398 12.66 11.02 -17.70
CA ILE A 398 12.16 12.23 -18.38
C ILE A 398 13.28 13.15 -18.85
N LEU A 399 14.31 13.40 -18.02
CA LEU A 399 15.43 14.26 -18.40
C LEU A 399 16.22 13.69 -19.59
N SER A 400 16.26 12.36 -19.73
CA SER A 400 16.90 11.65 -20.84
C SER A 400 16.28 11.99 -22.21
N LYS A 401 15.05 12.51 -22.22
CA LYS A 401 14.35 12.94 -23.44
C LYS A 401 14.89 14.24 -24.05
N TYR A 402 15.72 14.94 -23.29
CA TYR A 402 16.37 16.18 -23.68
C TYR A 402 17.87 15.93 -23.86
N ASN A 403 18.59 16.94 -24.36
CA ASN A 403 20.05 16.88 -24.40
C ASN A 403 20.67 17.90 -23.45
N GLU A 404 21.95 17.68 -23.14
CA GLU A 404 22.74 18.56 -22.26
C GLU A 404 22.63 20.04 -22.66
N LYS A 405 22.72 20.37 -23.96
CA LYS A 405 22.64 21.75 -24.46
C LYS A 405 21.33 22.46 -24.11
N PHE A 406 20.23 21.73 -24.03
CA PHE A 406 18.95 22.29 -23.59
C PHE A 406 19.05 22.75 -22.14
N PHE A 407 19.56 21.90 -21.24
CA PHE A 407 19.69 22.24 -19.83
C PHE A 407 20.77 23.29 -19.54
N GLU A 408 21.86 23.31 -20.31
CA GLU A 408 22.88 24.37 -20.25
C GLU A 408 22.27 25.77 -20.47
N SER A 409 21.19 25.87 -21.24
CA SER A 409 20.55 27.16 -21.52
C SER A 409 20.00 27.87 -20.28
N PHE A 410 19.72 27.12 -19.19
CA PHE A 410 19.25 27.65 -17.91
C PHE A 410 20.36 28.31 -17.08
N TYR A 411 21.64 28.17 -17.44
CA TYR A 411 22.76 28.87 -16.79
C TYR A 411 22.97 30.30 -17.34
N ASN A 412 21.93 30.91 -17.92
CA ASN A 412 22.03 32.22 -18.54
C ASN A 412 21.84 33.36 -17.53
N ASN A 413 22.31 34.56 -17.88
CA ASN A 413 22.04 35.80 -17.13
C ASN A 413 22.35 35.75 -15.62
N GLY A 414 23.32 34.93 -15.21
CA GLY A 414 23.70 34.77 -13.80
C GLY A 414 22.83 33.78 -13.03
N PHE A 415 21.95 33.04 -13.69
CA PHE A 415 21.18 31.96 -13.07
C PHE A 415 22.04 30.70 -12.85
N SER A 416 21.73 29.93 -11.80
CA SER A 416 22.46 28.72 -11.39
C SER A 416 21.98 27.42 -12.08
N GLY A 417 21.27 27.55 -13.21
CA GLY A 417 20.68 26.43 -13.93
C GLY A 417 19.28 26.05 -13.43
N LEU A 418 18.81 24.88 -13.88
CA LEU A 418 17.56 24.27 -13.43
C LEU A 418 17.78 23.51 -12.11
N ASN A 419 16.94 23.77 -11.13
CA ASN A 419 16.97 23.18 -9.79
C ASN A 419 15.63 22.48 -9.51
N ILE A 420 15.67 21.18 -9.26
CA ILE A 420 14.49 20.37 -8.93
C ILE A 420 14.54 20.04 -7.43
N TYR A 421 13.48 20.39 -6.70
CA TYR A 421 13.32 20.18 -5.27
C TYR A 421 12.33 19.04 -5.06
N LEU A 422 12.79 17.94 -4.45
CA LEU A 422 11.95 16.78 -4.15
C LEU A 422 11.49 16.87 -2.69
N THR A 423 10.18 17.06 -2.50
CA THR A 423 9.56 17.32 -1.21
C THR A 423 8.46 16.31 -0.92
N GLY A 424 7.93 16.32 0.30
CA GLY A 424 6.60 15.77 0.56
C GLY A 424 5.53 16.84 0.28
N GLU A 425 4.37 16.66 0.91
CA GLU A 425 3.22 17.56 0.76
C GLU A 425 3.57 19.06 0.75
N LEU A 426 3.01 19.77 -0.24
CA LEU A 426 3.11 21.22 -0.40
C LEU A 426 1.86 21.91 0.18
N THR A 427 2.06 22.98 0.94
CA THR A 427 0.96 23.73 1.59
C THR A 427 0.99 25.20 1.15
N PRO A 428 -0.11 25.75 0.61
CA PRO A 428 -0.22 27.17 0.29
C PRO A 428 -0.03 28.06 1.51
N ASN A 429 0.74 29.13 1.34
CA ASN A 429 0.86 30.19 2.34
C ASN A 429 -0.42 31.05 2.40
N ASP A 430 -1.21 31.07 1.31
CA ASP A 430 -2.48 31.79 1.19
C ASP A 430 -3.54 30.94 0.47
N TYR A 431 -4.64 30.64 1.18
CA TYR A 431 -5.79 29.89 0.64
C TYR A 431 -6.85 30.79 -0.03
N GLU A 432 -6.69 32.13 -0.02
CA GLU A 432 -7.62 33.02 -0.74
C GLU A 432 -7.43 32.98 -2.26
N THR A 433 -6.21 32.65 -2.71
CA THR A 433 -5.82 32.63 -4.12
C THR A 433 -5.64 31.21 -4.68
N GLN A 434 -5.65 30.18 -3.83
CA GLN A 434 -5.46 28.78 -4.18
C GLN A 434 -6.62 27.91 -3.66
N VAL A 435 -7.08 26.95 -4.48
CA VAL A 435 -8.23 26.08 -4.15
C VAL A 435 -7.80 24.80 -3.42
N SER A 436 -6.53 24.41 -3.56
CA SER A 436 -5.97 23.19 -2.98
C SER A 436 -4.45 23.26 -2.82
N ASN A 437 -3.89 22.27 -2.15
CA ASN A 437 -2.45 22.01 -2.13
C ASN A 437 -1.97 21.71 -3.57
N PRO A 438 -0.89 22.35 -4.05
CA PRO A 438 -0.32 22.01 -5.35
C PRO A 438 0.46 20.69 -5.26
N ALA A 439 0.46 19.92 -6.35
CA ALA A 439 1.29 18.72 -6.48
C ALA A 439 2.73 19.06 -6.93
N ALA A 440 2.87 20.13 -7.72
CA ALA A 440 4.14 20.69 -8.16
C ALA A 440 3.95 22.17 -8.50
N TYR A 441 5.05 22.92 -8.60
CA TYR A 441 5.04 24.27 -9.16
C TYR A 441 6.44 24.75 -9.58
N SER A 442 6.46 25.72 -10.47
CA SER A 442 7.67 26.36 -10.99
C SER A 442 7.77 27.82 -10.58
N LEU A 443 9.00 28.28 -10.32
CA LEU A 443 9.28 29.69 -10.02
C LEU A 443 10.72 30.09 -10.36
N ASN A 444 10.92 31.39 -10.56
CA ASN A 444 12.24 32.00 -10.58
C ASN A 444 12.51 32.67 -9.24
N TYR A 445 13.47 32.15 -8.46
CA TYR A 445 13.80 32.70 -7.15
C TYR A 445 15.31 32.62 -6.91
N ASN A 446 15.89 33.61 -6.22
CA ASN A 446 17.32 33.65 -5.88
C ASN A 446 18.32 33.37 -7.03
N GLY A 447 17.95 33.72 -8.27
CA GLY A 447 18.78 33.45 -9.44
C GLY A 447 18.77 31.98 -9.86
N GLU A 448 17.69 31.26 -9.61
CA GLU A 448 17.52 29.86 -10.00
C GLU A 448 16.19 29.68 -10.73
N TYR A 449 16.18 28.78 -11.72
CA TYR A 449 14.97 28.23 -12.30
C TYR A 449 14.59 27.02 -11.45
N MET A 450 13.46 27.09 -10.75
CA MET A 450 13.07 26.07 -9.77
C MET A 450 11.86 25.29 -10.24
N ILE A 451 11.89 23.98 -10.00
CA ILE A 451 10.76 23.06 -10.02
C ILE A 451 10.68 22.46 -8.62
N VAL A 452 9.52 22.51 -8.00
CA VAL A 452 9.27 21.89 -6.69
C VAL A 452 8.17 20.85 -6.88
N ILE A 453 8.43 19.61 -6.48
CA ILE A 453 7.51 18.48 -6.68
C ILE A 453 7.32 17.75 -5.35
N ASP A 454 6.05 17.55 -4.97
CA ASP A 454 5.66 16.54 -4.00
C ASP A 454 5.83 15.15 -4.62
N ILE A 455 6.86 14.43 -4.20
CA ILE A 455 7.19 13.11 -4.73
C ILE A 455 6.43 11.96 -4.03
N GLU A 456 5.50 12.29 -3.13
CA GLU A 456 4.50 11.33 -2.65
C GLU A 456 3.35 11.16 -3.67
N GLN A 457 3.30 11.99 -4.72
CA GLN A 457 2.33 11.89 -5.81
C GLN A 457 2.67 10.75 -6.77
N PRO A 458 1.68 9.99 -7.28
CA PRO A 458 1.94 8.86 -8.16
C PRO A 458 2.33 9.24 -9.60
N ASN A 459 2.06 10.49 -10.04
CA ASN A 459 2.24 10.95 -11.43
C ASN A 459 3.41 11.94 -11.61
N ILE A 460 4.54 11.67 -10.97
CA ILE A 460 5.75 12.54 -10.94
C ILE A 460 6.22 12.93 -12.35
N GLU A 461 6.19 11.99 -13.30
CA GLU A 461 6.63 12.18 -14.68
C GLU A 461 5.79 13.25 -15.40
N GLU A 462 4.46 13.21 -15.22
CA GLU A 462 3.54 14.21 -15.79
C GLU A 462 3.78 15.58 -15.16
N LEU A 463 3.91 15.63 -13.82
CA LEU A 463 4.18 16.85 -13.08
C LEU A 463 5.51 17.49 -13.50
N LEU A 464 6.58 16.71 -13.64
CA LEU A 464 7.87 17.21 -14.08
C LEU A 464 7.79 17.80 -15.50
N CYS A 465 7.15 17.10 -16.43
CA CYS A 465 6.96 17.60 -17.79
C CYS A 465 6.17 18.91 -17.82
N HIS A 466 5.10 19.00 -17.03
CA HIS A 466 4.29 20.20 -16.87
C HIS A 466 5.16 21.39 -16.42
N GLU A 467 5.94 21.21 -15.36
CA GLU A 467 6.79 22.25 -14.78
C GLU A 467 8.01 22.60 -15.65
N LEU A 468 8.53 21.65 -16.43
CA LEU A 468 9.57 21.91 -17.41
C LEU A 468 9.10 22.89 -18.49
N LEU A 469 7.83 22.82 -18.93
CA LEU A 469 7.31 23.79 -19.90
C LEU A 469 7.27 25.19 -19.30
N HIS A 470 6.76 25.35 -18.07
CA HIS A 470 6.74 26.66 -17.39
C HIS A 470 8.15 27.24 -17.28
N ASN A 471 9.15 26.41 -16.98
CA ASN A 471 10.55 26.83 -16.94
C ASN A 471 11.11 27.22 -18.32
N MET A 472 10.74 26.54 -19.41
CA MET A 472 11.08 26.98 -20.77
C MET A 472 10.48 28.36 -21.06
N GLU A 473 9.25 28.62 -20.64
CA GLU A 473 8.59 29.91 -20.80
C GLU A 473 9.26 31.00 -19.97
N PHE A 474 9.61 30.71 -18.72
CA PHE A 474 10.36 31.64 -17.87
C PHE A 474 11.71 32.01 -18.48
N LEU A 475 12.42 31.03 -19.01
CA LEU A 475 13.71 31.23 -19.67
C LEU A 475 13.59 32.18 -20.86
N LEU A 476 12.61 31.95 -21.74
CA LEU A 476 12.38 32.76 -22.93
C LEU A 476 11.83 34.14 -22.56
N ASN A 477 10.94 34.23 -21.58
CA ASN A 477 10.40 35.49 -21.08
C ASN A 477 11.50 36.37 -20.48
N ASN A 478 12.47 35.79 -19.76
CA ASN A 478 13.66 36.50 -19.25
C ASN A 478 14.55 37.05 -20.37
N GLN A 479 14.42 36.51 -21.59
CA GLN A 479 15.06 36.99 -22.81
C GLN A 479 14.16 37.93 -23.64
N ASN A 480 12.99 38.31 -23.11
CA ASN A 480 11.93 39.07 -23.80
C ASN A 480 11.39 38.37 -25.05
N ILE A 481 11.36 37.04 -25.05
CA ILE A 481 10.84 36.18 -26.12
C ILE A 481 9.53 35.55 -25.64
N TYR A 482 8.48 35.70 -26.44
CA TYR A 482 7.16 35.13 -26.18
C TYR A 482 6.80 34.18 -27.32
N PRO A 483 7.07 32.86 -27.18
CA PRO A 483 7.02 31.90 -28.29
C PRO A 483 5.60 31.59 -28.78
N PHE A 484 4.64 31.43 -27.87
CA PHE A 484 3.33 30.82 -28.17
C PHE A 484 2.22 31.82 -28.53
N LYS A 485 2.53 32.90 -29.26
CA LYS A 485 1.57 33.99 -29.54
C LYS A 485 0.30 33.55 -30.27
N GLU A 486 0.39 32.49 -31.07
CA GLU A 486 -0.72 31.99 -31.89
C GLU A 486 -1.53 30.89 -31.17
N TRP A 487 -1.19 30.53 -29.92
CA TRP A 487 -1.85 29.45 -29.17
C TRP A 487 -3.37 29.58 -29.15
N LYS A 488 -3.88 30.81 -28.96
CA LYS A 488 -5.33 31.09 -28.90
C LYS A 488 -6.07 30.72 -30.18
N ASN A 489 -5.40 30.66 -31.32
CA ASN A 489 -6.01 30.27 -32.59
C ASN A 489 -6.37 28.78 -32.65
N TYR A 490 -5.82 27.98 -31.72
CA TYR A 490 -6.09 26.55 -31.60
C TYR A 490 -7.21 26.24 -30.59
N ASN A 491 -7.84 27.25 -30.01
CA ASN A 491 -8.99 27.09 -29.11
C ASN A 491 -10.32 27.19 -29.86
N PRO A 492 -11.45 26.79 -29.23
CA PRO A 492 -12.77 27.04 -29.78
C PRO A 492 -12.99 28.53 -30.09
N SER A 493 -13.79 28.81 -31.12
CA SER A 493 -14.06 30.19 -31.52
C SER A 493 -14.71 30.99 -30.40
N GLY A 494 -14.14 32.14 -30.06
CA GLY A 494 -14.65 33.02 -29.00
C GLY A 494 -14.29 32.60 -27.57
N PHE A 495 -13.47 31.55 -27.41
CA PHE A 495 -13.01 31.08 -26.11
C PHE A 495 -12.14 32.12 -25.38
N LEU A 496 -12.31 32.22 -24.06
CA LEU A 496 -11.49 33.05 -23.17
C LEU A 496 -11.13 32.27 -21.90
N TYR A 497 -9.85 32.30 -21.52
CA TYR A 497 -9.40 31.73 -20.26
C TYR A 497 -9.97 32.47 -19.05
N ASN A 498 -10.11 31.74 -17.95
CA ASN A 498 -10.60 32.28 -16.69
C ASN A 498 -9.69 33.34 -16.09
N ASN A 499 -8.38 33.19 -16.31
CA ASN A 499 -7.29 33.94 -15.70
C ASN A 499 -7.41 33.95 -14.17
N SER A 500 -7.69 32.78 -13.59
CA SER A 500 -7.91 32.58 -12.16
C SER A 500 -7.93 31.09 -11.82
N TYR A 501 -7.28 30.72 -10.73
CA TYR A 501 -7.32 29.37 -10.16
C TYR A 501 -8.58 29.09 -9.32
N THR A 502 -9.33 30.12 -8.92
CA THR A 502 -10.49 30.01 -8.01
C THR A 502 -11.84 30.07 -8.72
N LYS A 503 -11.87 30.42 -10.01
CA LYS A 503 -13.11 30.42 -10.80
C LYS A 503 -13.60 29.00 -11.05
N LYS A 504 -14.93 28.87 -11.20
CA LYS A 504 -15.59 27.60 -11.49
C LYS A 504 -14.97 26.95 -12.74
N GLN A 505 -14.53 25.71 -12.56
CA GLN A 505 -14.03 24.84 -13.60
C GLN A 505 -15.15 24.44 -14.59
N SER A 506 -14.80 24.35 -15.88
CA SER A 506 -15.68 23.82 -16.93
C SER A 506 -15.09 22.54 -17.50
N TYR A 507 -15.95 21.60 -17.87
CA TYR A 507 -15.54 20.36 -18.55
C TYR A 507 -15.88 20.38 -20.04
N ASP A 508 -16.44 21.48 -20.56
CA ASP A 508 -16.75 21.64 -21.98
C ASP A 508 -15.47 21.52 -22.82
N TYR A 509 -15.55 20.89 -23.99
CA TYR A 509 -14.44 20.70 -24.92
C TYR A 509 -13.22 19.96 -24.34
N THR A 510 -13.40 19.21 -23.25
CA THR A 510 -12.34 18.39 -22.64
C THR A 510 -12.40 16.94 -23.12
N LEU A 511 -11.54 16.06 -22.61
CA LEU A 511 -11.59 14.61 -22.88
C LEU A 511 -12.92 13.93 -22.47
N ASN A 512 -13.82 14.65 -21.80
CA ASN A 512 -15.17 14.19 -21.47
C ASN A 512 -16.17 14.29 -22.64
N GLU A 513 -15.82 14.94 -23.75
CA GLU A 513 -16.70 15.02 -24.91
C GLU A 513 -16.82 13.67 -25.62
N GLU A 514 -18.03 13.37 -26.13
CA GLU A 514 -18.27 12.16 -26.93
C GLU A 514 -17.65 12.28 -28.33
N ASP A 515 -17.75 13.47 -28.95
CA ASP A 515 -17.11 13.74 -30.25
C ASP A 515 -15.67 14.20 -30.05
N LYS A 516 -14.73 13.39 -30.55
CA LYS A 516 -13.29 13.69 -30.51
C LYS A 516 -12.93 15.00 -31.22
N ASN A 517 -13.76 15.47 -32.16
CA ASN A 517 -13.55 16.75 -32.85
C ASN A 517 -13.92 17.96 -32.01
N ASP A 518 -14.67 17.77 -30.92
CA ASP A 518 -15.03 18.83 -29.98
C ASP A 518 -14.03 18.90 -28.80
N VAL A 519 -13.02 18.03 -28.77
CA VAL A 519 -11.98 18.06 -27.74
C VAL A 519 -10.88 19.04 -28.10
N TYR A 520 -10.72 20.09 -27.28
CA TYR A 520 -9.69 21.14 -27.40
C TYR A 520 -8.79 21.24 -26.17
N PHE A 521 -9.20 20.69 -25.03
CA PHE A 521 -8.51 20.77 -23.74
C PHE A 521 -8.35 19.37 -23.15
N ILE A 522 -7.32 19.17 -22.32
CA ILE A 522 -7.12 17.89 -21.63
C ILE A 522 -8.18 17.71 -20.54
N ASP A 523 -8.30 18.73 -19.69
CA ASP A 523 -9.17 18.71 -18.51
C ASP A 523 -9.67 20.13 -18.19
N SER A 524 -10.43 20.23 -17.11
CA SER A 524 -10.94 21.50 -16.62
C SER A 524 -9.85 22.46 -16.12
N TYR A 525 -8.68 21.96 -15.76
CA TYR A 525 -7.56 22.78 -15.30
C TYR A 525 -6.96 23.61 -16.44
N SER A 526 -7.06 23.12 -17.69
CA SER A 526 -6.65 23.85 -18.90
C SER A 526 -7.40 25.19 -19.11
N TYR A 527 -8.52 25.42 -18.42
CA TYR A 527 -9.28 26.68 -18.52
C TYR A 527 -8.69 27.83 -17.69
N THR A 528 -7.79 27.54 -16.75
CA THR A 528 -7.28 28.52 -15.78
C THR A 528 -6.49 29.64 -16.47
N TYR A 529 -5.39 29.28 -17.12
CA TYR A 529 -4.55 30.17 -17.92
C TYR A 529 -4.07 29.49 -19.20
N GLU A 530 -3.66 30.32 -20.15
CA GLU A 530 -3.07 29.86 -21.41
C GLU A 530 -1.78 29.04 -21.20
N THR A 531 -1.00 29.40 -20.17
CA THR A 531 0.22 28.67 -19.74
C THR A 531 -0.12 27.27 -19.26
N GLU A 532 -1.18 27.12 -18.46
CA GLU A 532 -1.62 25.84 -17.90
C GLU A 532 -2.19 24.90 -18.97
N ASP A 533 -2.94 25.43 -19.94
CA ASP A 533 -3.40 24.67 -21.11
C ASP A 533 -2.22 24.11 -21.92
N ARG A 534 -1.20 24.94 -22.19
CA ARG A 534 0.01 24.47 -22.88
C ARG A 534 0.73 23.39 -22.07
N ALA A 535 0.88 23.58 -20.77
CA ALA A 535 1.56 22.62 -19.90
C ALA A 535 0.79 21.30 -19.82
N ARG A 536 -0.54 21.33 -19.76
CA ARG A 536 -1.41 20.15 -19.86
C ARG A 536 -1.27 19.41 -21.18
N VAL A 537 -1.17 20.10 -22.31
CA VAL A 537 -0.92 19.42 -23.59
C VAL A 537 0.49 18.85 -23.64
N PHE A 538 1.48 19.58 -23.14
CA PHE A 538 2.88 19.18 -23.15
C PHE A 538 3.17 17.99 -22.23
N GLU A 539 2.53 17.90 -21.06
CA GLU A 539 2.70 16.76 -20.14
C GLU A 539 2.35 15.45 -20.86
N ARG A 540 1.28 15.44 -21.66
CA ARG A 540 0.85 14.26 -22.45
C ARG A 540 1.80 13.92 -23.58
N ILE A 541 2.70 14.82 -23.97
CA ILE A 541 3.73 14.56 -24.99
C ILE A 541 4.98 14.04 -24.31
N CYS A 542 5.48 14.79 -23.33
CA CYS A 542 6.76 14.57 -22.68
C CYS A 542 6.77 13.33 -21.76
N SER A 543 5.68 13.02 -21.06
CA SER A 543 5.63 11.87 -20.14
C SER A 543 5.40 10.53 -20.84
N CYS A 544 5.01 10.54 -22.12
CA CYS A 544 4.73 9.34 -22.90
C CYS A 544 5.95 8.90 -23.71
N GLU A 545 6.22 7.60 -23.80
CA GLU A 545 7.27 7.05 -24.68
C GLU A 545 6.83 7.07 -26.15
N GLU A 546 5.63 6.54 -26.40
CA GLU A 546 5.04 6.43 -27.73
C GLU A 546 3.53 6.70 -27.67
N ASN A 547 2.95 7.11 -28.80
CA ASN A 547 1.49 7.17 -29.00
C ASN A 547 0.73 7.92 -27.90
N SER A 548 1.07 9.20 -27.70
CA SER A 548 0.30 10.08 -26.80
C SER A 548 -1.20 10.06 -27.12
N ILE A 549 -2.02 10.12 -26.07
CA ILE A 549 -3.48 10.15 -26.19
C ILE A 549 -3.96 11.32 -27.08
N ILE A 550 -3.22 12.42 -27.13
CA ILE A 550 -3.60 13.61 -27.92
C ILE A 550 -3.62 13.33 -29.42
N ASN A 551 -2.90 12.32 -29.90
CA ASN A 551 -2.92 11.88 -31.31
C ASN A 551 -4.30 11.39 -31.76
N ASN A 552 -5.20 11.08 -30.82
CA ASN A 552 -6.56 10.63 -31.10
C ASN A 552 -7.57 11.78 -31.23
N TYR A 553 -7.17 13.01 -30.90
CA TYR A 553 -8.04 14.18 -30.83
C TYR A 553 -7.51 15.29 -31.76
N PRO A 554 -8.19 15.59 -32.88
CA PRO A 554 -7.63 16.45 -33.92
C PRO A 554 -7.18 17.85 -33.47
N ASN A 555 -7.89 18.51 -32.54
CA ASN A 555 -7.49 19.85 -32.10
C ASN A 555 -6.34 19.81 -31.08
N LEU A 556 -6.34 18.84 -30.15
CA LEU A 556 -5.22 18.62 -29.25
C LEU A 556 -3.95 18.21 -29.99
N TYR A 557 -4.07 17.36 -31.02
CA TYR A 557 -2.94 17.00 -31.88
C TYR A 557 -2.34 18.23 -32.58
N LYS A 558 -3.17 19.12 -33.14
CA LYS A 558 -2.71 20.39 -33.74
C LYS A 558 -2.00 21.29 -32.72
N LYS A 559 -2.52 21.37 -31.48
CA LYS A 559 -1.85 22.05 -30.37
C LYS A 559 -0.48 21.45 -30.08
N GLY A 560 -0.38 20.11 -30.04
CA GLY A 560 0.87 19.39 -29.84
C GLY A 560 1.90 19.65 -30.94
N LEU A 561 1.49 19.67 -32.21
CA LEU A 561 2.36 20.02 -33.34
C LEU A 561 2.87 21.46 -33.23
N TYR A 562 2.01 22.41 -32.87
CA TYR A 562 2.42 23.80 -32.67
C TYR A 562 3.40 23.97 -31.50
N LEU A 563 3.21 23.25 -30.39
CA LEU A 563 4.19 23.21 -29.30
C LEU A 563 5.54 22.66 -29.79
N LYS A 564 5.54 21.53 -30.51
CA LYS A 564 6.76 20.94 -31.10
C LYS A 564 7.50 21.96 -31.96
N GLU A 565 6.80 22.62 -32.87
CA GLU A 565 7.39 23.61 -33.78
C GLU A 565 8.04 24.78 -33.02
N GLU A 566 7.31 25.42 -32.10
CA GLU A 566 7.83 26.57 -31.37
C GLU A 566 8.94 26.19 -30.38
N ILE A 567 8.82 25.05 -29.69
CA ILE A 567 9.90 24.57 -28.80
C ILE A 567 11.16 24.29 -29.61
N ILE A 568 11.07 23.57 -30.73
CA ILE A 568 12.24 23.29 -31.60
C ILE A 568 12.87 24.57 -32.14
N LYS A 569 12.06 25.57 -32.51
CA LYS A 569 12.54 26.86 -33.03
C LYS A 569 13.41 27.60 -32.02
N TYR A 570 13.07 27.57 -30.73
CA TYR A 570 13.84 28.24 -29.68
C TYR A 570 14.88 27.34 -29.01
N PHE A 571 14.71 26.02 -29.08
CA PHE A 571 15.62 25.00 -28.56
C PHE A 571 16.01 24.01 -29.68
N PRO A 572 16.77 24.45 -30.70
CA PRO A 572 17.06 23.65 -31.89
C PRO A 572 17.89 22.40 -31.61
N SER A 573 18.52 22.28 -30.44
CA SER A 573 19.18 21.05 -30.04
C SER A 573 18.19 19.89 -29.91
N LEU A 574 16.92 20.16 -29.58
CA LEU A 574 15.89 19.15 -29.32
C LEU A 574 15.36 18.44 -30.57
N VAL A 575 15.72 18.90 -31.77
CA VAL A 575 15.25 18.31 -33.05
C VAL A 575 15.53 16.81 -33.15
N ASN A 576 16.68 16.35 -32.64
CA ASN A 576 17.13 14.97 -32.75
C ASN A 576 17.03 14.19 -31.43
N THR A 577 16.15 14.61 -30.51
CA THR A 577 15.85 13.86 -29.29
C THR A 577 14.53 13.11 -29.43
N ASN A 578 14.23 12.25 -28.47
CA ASN A 578 12.96 11.53 -28.35
C ASN A 578 11.87 12.33 -27.60
N LEU A 579 12.08 13.62 -27.28
CA LEU A 579 11.07 14.41 -26.56
C LEU A 579 9.68 14.40 -27.22
N PHE A 580 9.65 14.38 -28.54
CA PHE A 580 8.40 14.41 -29.33
C PHE A 580 8.09 13.07 -30.01
N SER A 581 8.72 11.95 -29.60
CA SER A 581 8.48 10.63 -30.20
C SER A 581 7.05 10.13 -30.01
N SER A 582 6.38 10.62 -28.98
CA SER A 582 4.99 10.26 -28.68
C SER A 582 3.98 10.90 -29.64
N LEU A 583 4.37 11.89 -30.44
CA LEU A 583 3.54 12.47 -31.50
C LEU A 583 3.69 11.65 -32.78
N ASN A 584 2.57 11.24 -33.39
CA ASN A 584 2.60 10.54 -34.67
C ASN A 584 2.96 11.54 -35.77
N ASP A 585 4.14 11.39 -36.38
CA ASP A 585 4.59 12.30 -37.46
C ASP A 585 3.91 12.01 -38.83
N ASP A 586 3.03 10.99 -38.92
CA ASP A 586 2.43 10.51 -40.18
C ASP A 586 0.88 10.55 -40.20
N LYS A 587 0.27 11.73 -40.08
CA LYS A 587 -1.16 11.93 -40.44
C LYS A 587 -1.38 13.27 -41.15
N ASP A 588 -0.69 13.48 -42.27
CA ASP A 588 -1.11 14.43 -43.31
C ASP A 588 -1.93 13.74 -44.41
#